data_AF-A0A4R2GWR5-F1
#
_entry.id   AF-A0A4R2GWR5-F1
#
_cell.length_a   1.000
_cell.length_b   1.000
_cell.length_c   1.000
_cell.angle_alpha   90.00
_cell.angle_beta   90.00
_cell.angle_gamma   90.00
#
_symmetry.space_group_name_H-M   'P 1'
#
loop_
_entity.id
_entity.type
_entity.pdbx_description
1 polymer ?
#
loop_
_entity_poly.entity_id
_entity_poly.type
_entity_poly.pdbx_seq_one_letter_code
_entity_poly.pdbx_strand_id
1 'polypeptide(L)'
;MTLGFVPDGQSSAVAAGSRVEPVAVRSLADHAVVWELGRRVAAVAERIRARLESIGAADLVTQDVLVRVVGALEKQQWLLRMQLGEKA
;
A
#
# COMPACT_ATOMS: atom_id res chain seq x y z
N MET A 1 10.15 -17.85 -12.59
CA MET A 1 9.31 -16.64 -12.60
C MET A 1 8.02 -16.93 -13.33
N THR A 2 6.88 -16.65 -12.72
CA THR A 2 5.55 -17.08 -13.22
C THR A 2 5.02 -16.20 -14.37
N LEU A 3 5.44 -14.94 -14.46
CA LEU A 3 4.93 -13.94 -15.41
C LEU A 3 5.88 -13.63 -16.59
N GLY A 4 7.02 -14.34 -16.70
CA GLY A 4 7.94 -14.19 -17.84
C GLY A 4 8.80 -12.92 -17.88
N PHE A 5 8.68 -12.01 -16.90
CA PHE A 5 9.57 -10.84 -16.74
C PHE A 5 10.24 -10.83 -15.37
N VAL A 6 11.39 -10.15 -15.28
CA VAL A 6 12.16 -9.97 -14.04
C VAL A 6 11.72 -8.65 -13.39
N PRO A 7 11.13 -8.66 -12.18
CA PRO A 7 10.84 -7.43 -11.46
C PRO A 7 12.15 -6.74 -11.04
N ASP A 8 12.25 -5.44 -11.28
CA ASP A 8 13.35 -4.61 -10.79
C ASP A 8 13.02 -4.03 -9.42
N GLY A 9 13.72 -4.53 -8.39
CA GLY A 9 13.57 -4.10 -6.99
C GLY A 9 14.62 -3.08 -6.55
N GLN A 10 15.48 -2.58 -7.44
CA GLN A 10 16.50 -1.59 -7.07
C GLN A 10 15.83 -0.31 -6.55
N SER A 11 16.44 0.35 -5.56
CA SER A 11 15.86 1.53 -4.91
C SER A 11 15.54 2.67 -5.90
N SER A 12 16.35 2.82 -6.95
CA SER A 12 16.12 3.78 -8.03
C SER A 12 14.87 3.45 -8.85
N ALA A 13 14.66 2.19 -9.23
CA ALA A 13 13.47 1.74 -9.94
C ALA A 13 12.21 1.86 -9.09
N VAL A 14 12.31 1.52 -7.80
CA VAL A 14 11.20 1.70 -6.83
C VAL A 14 10.85 3.17 -6.67
N ALA A 15 11.85 4.06 -6.51
CA ALA A 15 11.61 5.50 -6.39
C ALA A 15 10.97 6.08 -7.65
N ALA A 16 11.44 5.68 -8.84
CA ALA A 16 10.90 6.14 -10.12
C ALA A 16 9.47 5.61 -10.41
N GLY A 17 9.16 4.37 -9.99
CA GLY A 17 7.86 3.74 -10.20
C GLY A 17 6.85 3.97 -9.09
N SER A 18 7.28 4.51 -7.94
CA SER A 18 6.40 4.70 -6.78
C SER A 18 5.30 5.71 -7.09
N ARG A 19 4.07 5.34 -6.70
CA ARG A 19 2.92 6.25 -6.67
C ARG A 19 2.54 6.60 -5.23
N VAL A 20 3.43 6.38 -4.28
CA VAL A 20 3.23 6.76 -2.88
C VAL A 20 3.93 8.10 -2.67
N GLU A 21 3.16 9.09 -2.21
CA GLU A 21 3.64 10.45 -2.00
C GLU A 21 4.84 10.46 -1.03
N PRO A 22 5.92 11.21 -1.34
CA PRO A 22 7.05 11.34 -0.44
C PRO A 22 6.61 11.88 0.92
N VAL A 23 7.34 11.50 1.96
CA VAL A 23 7.17 12.07 3.30
C VAL A 23 8.19 13.19 3.43
N ALA A 24 7.74 14.38 3.87
CA ALA A 24 8.64 15.50 4.11
C ALA A 24 9.67 15.11 5.18
N VAL A 25 10.95 15.33 4.88
CA VAL A 25 12.05 15.06 5.82
C VAL A 25 12.10 16.17 6.86
N ARG A 26 11.36 15.97 7.95
CA ARG A 26 11.30 16.88 9.10
C ARG A 26 10.94 16.11 10.35
N SER A 27 11.16 16.73 11.52
CA SER A 27 10.62 16.21 12.76
C SER A 27 9.09 16.23 12.71
N LEU A 28 8.47 15.10 13.04
CA LEU A 28 7.03 14.92 13.12
C LEU A 28 6.70 14.37 14.51
N ALA A 29 5.61 14.83 15.09
CA ALA A 29 5.08 14.22 16.32
C ALA A 29 4.60 12.79 16.03
N ASP A 30 4.73 11.88 17.00
CA ASP A 30 4.36 10.46 16.84
C ASP A 30 2.97 10.26 16.24
N HIS A 31 1.96 10.99 16.75
CA HIS A 31 0.59 10.91 16.25
C HIS A 31 0.47 11.34 14.77
N ALA A 32 1.24 12.34 14.36
CA ALA A 32 1.27 12.81 12.98
C ALA A 32 1.92 11.75 12.06
N VAL A 33 2.95 11.05 12.54
CA VAL A 33 3.57 9.93 11.80
C VAL A 33 2.59 8.78 11.61
N VAL A 34 1.91 8.35 12.68
CA VAL A 34 0.94 7.24 12.63
C VAL A 34 -0.24 7.59 11.71
N TRP A 35 -0.74 8.83 11.78
CA TRP A 35 -1.78 9.32 10.89
C TRP A 35 -1.34 9.30 9.42
N GLU A 36 -0.14 9.79 9.14
CA GLU A 36 0.41 9.92 7.78
C GLU A 36 0.73 8.55 7.16
N LEU A 37 1.11 7.57 7.99
CA LEU A 37 1.25 6.17 7.63
C LEU A 37 -0.12 5.54 7.32
N GLY A 38 -1.11 5.70 8.21
CA GLY A 38 -2.46 5.16 8.03
C GLY A 38 -3.12 5.66 6.74
N ARG A 39 -2.96 6.95 6.43
CA ARG A 39 -3.44 7.57 5.19
C ARG A 39 -2.79 6.95 3.94
N ARG A 40 -1.48 6.69 3.96
CA ARG A 40 -0.77 6.06 2.84
C ARG A 40 -1.17 4.62 2.62
N VAL A 41 -1.28 3.84 3.69
CA VAL A 41 -1.73 2.43 3.60
C VAL A 41 -3.13 2.37 2.98
N ALA A 42 -4.04 3.23 3.42
CA ALA A 42 -5.38 3.36 2.82
C ALA A 42 -5.29 3.68 1.32
N ALA A 43 -4.52 4.70 0.94
CA ALA A 43 -4.39 5.10 -0.46
C ALA A 43 -3.80 3.98 -1.36
N VAL A 44 -2.90 3.15 -0.83
CA VAL A 44 -2.37 1.99 -1.56
C VAL A 44 -3.45 0.91 -1.73
N ALA A 45 -4.20 0.58 -0.67
CA ALA A 45 -5.29 -0.39 -0.72
C ALA A 45 -6.36 0.02 -1.75
N GLU A 46 -6.80 1.29 -1.72
CA GLU A 46 -7.75 1.86 -2.70
C GLU A 46 -7.26 1.70 -4.14
N ARG A 47 -5.97 1.99 -4.37
CA ARG A 47 -5.38 1.94 -5.70
C ARG A 47 -5.27 0.52 -6.24
N ILE A 48 -5.04 -0.47 -5.38
CA ILE A 48 -5.05 -1.88 -5.78
C ILE A 48 -6.49 -2.28 -6.11
N ARG A 49 -7.47 -1.94 -5.25
CA ARG A 49 -8.90 -2.23 -5.49
C ARG A 49 -9.39 -1.67 -6.83
N ALA A 50 -9.03 -0.44 -7.15
CA ALA A 50 -9.38 0.20 -8.43
C ALA A 50 -8.86 -0.54 -9.68
N ARG A 51 -7.90 -1.48 -9.53
CA ARG A 51 -7.33 -2.27 -10.63
C ARG A 51 -7.74 -3.74 -10.62
N LEU A 52 -8.37 -4.22 -9.55
CA LEU A 52 -8.69 -5.63 -9.40
C LEU A 52 -9.58 -6.15 -10.52
N GLU A 53 -10.55 -5.38 -10.99
CA GLU A 53 -11.43 -5.79 -12.11
C GLU A 53 -10.64 -5.98 -13.41
N SER A 54 -9.84 -4.98 -13.79
CA SER A 54 -9.00 -5.05 -15.00
C SER A 54 -7.99 -6.18 -14.93
N ILE A 55 -7.45 -6.48 -13.74
CA ILE A 55 -6.50 -7.58 -13.54
C ILE A 55 -7.23 -8.92 -13.60
N GLY A 56 -8.40 -9.04 -12.97
CA GLY A 56 -9.21 -10.27 -13.03
C GLY A 56 -9.67 -10.64 -14.44
N ALA A 57 -9.90 -9.64 -15.30
CA ALA A 57 -10.18 -9.87 -16.71
C ALA A 57 -8.99 -10.50 -17.48
N ALA A 58 -7.76 -10.29 -17.02
CA ALA A 58 -6.54 -10.81 -17.65
C ALA A 58 -6.01 -12.09 -16.98
N ASP A 59 -5.99 -12.13 -15.65
CA ASP A 59 -5.53 -13.27 -14.84
C ASP A 59 -6.16 -13.28 -13.44
N LEU A 60 -7.03 -14.26 -13.21
CA LEU A 60 -7.70 -14.47 -11.92
C LEU A 60 -6.74 -14.88 -10.80
N VAL A 61 -5.61 -15.55 -11.11
CA VAL A 61 -4.64 -15.97 -10.10
C VAL A 61 -3.92 -14.75 -9.53
N THR A 62 -3.45 -13.84 -10.38
CA THR A 62 -2.88 -12.57 -9.94
C THR A 62 -3.91 -11.72 -9.18
N GLN A 63 -5.17 -11.72 -9.61
CA GLN A 63 -6.24 -11.01 -8.90
C GLN A 63 -6.40 -11.54 -7.46
N ASP A 64 -6.44 -12.86 -7.25
CA ASP A 64 -6.55 -13.47 -5.91
C ASP A 64 -5.39 -13.05 -5.00
N VAL A 65 -4.15 -13.09 -5.53
CA VAL A 65 -2.97 -12.63 -4.79
C VAL A 65 -3.13 -11.18 -4.34
N LEU A 66 -3.62 -10.30 -5.21
CA LEU A 66 -3.83 -8.89 -4.89
C LEU A 66 -4.99 -8.66 -3.92
N VAL A 67 -6.06 -9.46 -3.97
CA VAL A 67 -7.14 -9.43 -2.97
C VAL A 67 -6.59 -9.72 -1.58
N ARG A 68 -5.73 -10.73 -1.46
CA ARG A 68 -5.07 -11.07 -0.18
C ARG A 68 -4.17 -9.93 0.31
N VAL A 69 -3.45 -9.26 -0.59
CA VAL A 69 -2.63 -8.07 -0.27
C VAL A 69 -3.51 -6.92 0.23
N VAL A 70 -4.63 -6.64 -0.43
CA VAL A 70 -5.59 -5.61 0.02
C VAL A 70 -6.10 -5.91 1.43
N GLY A 71 -6.52 -7.14 1.71
CA GLY A 71 -6.97 -7.52 3.05
C GLY A 71 -5.90 -7.33 4.13
N ALA A 72 -4.63 -7.61 3.81
CA ALA A 72 -3.52 -7.35 4.72
C ALA A 72 -3.30 -5.85 4.96
N LEU A 73 -3.37 -5.02 3.92
CA LEU A 73 -3.24 -3.57 4.03
C LEU A 73 -4.40 -2.95 4.83
N GLU A 74 -5.62 -3.42 4.63
CA GLU A 74 -6.80 -2.94 5.36
C GLU A 74 -6.73 -3.31 6.85
N LYS A 75 -6.21 -4.50 7.16
CA LYS A 75 -5.89 -4.89 8.54
C LYS A 75 -4.86 -3.96 9.17
N GLN A 76 -3.77 -3.63 8.46
CA GLN A 76 -2.76 -2.68 8.94
C GLN A 76 -3.37 -1.28 9.14
N GLN A 77 -4.18 -0.82 8.20
CA GLN A 77 -4.88 0.45 8.30
C GLN A 77 -5.79 0.49 9.54
N TRP A 78 -6.51 -0.59 9.83
CA TRP A 78 -7.32 -0.71 11.04
C TRP A 78 -6.48 -0.61 12.31
N LEU A 79 -5.36 -1.36 12.41
CA LEU A 79 -4.46 -1.30 13.57
C LEU A 79 -3.92 0.12 13.82
N LEU A 80 -3.52 0.82 12.75
CA LEU A 80 -3.02 2.20 12.84
C LEU A 80 -4.10 3.18 13.32
N ARG A 81 -5.36 2.99 12.90
CA ARG A 81 -6.48 3.79 13.39
C ARG A 81 -6.76 3.54 14.87
N MET A 82 -6.67 2.29 15.33
CA MET A 82 -6.87 1.96 16.76
C MET A 82 -5.81 2.63 17.64
N GLN A 83 -4.54 2.61 17.24
CA GLN A 83 -3.46 3.27 17.97
C GLN A 83 -3.65 4.79 18.09
N LEU A 84 -4.26 5.43 17.09
CA LEU A 84 -4.60 6.85 17.16
C LEU A 84 -5.77 7.12 18.12
N GLY A 85 -6.77 6.22 18.15
CA GLY A 85 -7.90 6.32 19.08
C GLY A 85 -7.55 6.05 20.54
N GLU A 86 -6.52 5.24 20.81
CA GLU A 86 -6.02 4.98 22.17
C GLU A 86 -5.16 6.12 22.74
N LYS A 87 -4.62 7.00 21.87
CA LYS A 87 -3.76 8.12 22.26
C LYS A 87 -4.46 9.49 22.26
N ALA A 88 -5.77 9.52 21.98
CA ALA A 88 -6.62 10.71 22.00
C ALA A 88 -7.33 10.84 23.35
#